data_AF-A0A2K3LN94-F1
#
_entry.id   AF-A0A2K3LN94-F1
#
_cell.length_a   1.000
_cell.length_b   1.000
_cell.length_c   1.000
_cell.angle_alpha   90.00
_cell.angle_beta   90.00
_cell.angle_gamma   90.00
#
_symmetry.space_group_name_H-M   'P 1'
#
loop_
_entity.id
_entity.type
_entity.pdbx_description
1 polymer ?
#
loop_
_entity_poly.entity_id
_entity_poly.type
_entity_poly.pdbx_seq_one_letter_code
_entity_poly.pdbx_strand_id
1 'polypeptide(L)'
;LIEYLKYTCPAHLYATSISPPAAQQIISSIKVLLGEDGSSRGAQKLAKIRENSNYFRSELQKMGFEVLGDNDSPVMPIMLYNPAKIPAFSRECLRQNIAVVTVAFPATPLLLARARICISASHSREDLTHALQVISNVGDLVGIKYFPAEPTKQQQDGKTVKFE
;
A
#
# COMPACT_ATOMS: atom_id res chain seq x y z
N LEU A 1 29.53 -17.13 10.60
CA LEU A 1 28.88 -16.76 9.32
C LEU A 1 29.15 -15.31 8.91
N ILE A 2 28.77 -14.30 9.71
CA ILE A 2 28.97 -12.87 9.35
C ILE A 2 30.45 -12.57 9.02
N GLU A 3 31.36 -12.99 9.88
CA GLU A 3 32.80 -12.78 9.69
C GLU A 3 33.32 -13.46 8.41
N TYR A 4 32.94 -14.73 8.20
CA TYR A 4 33.25 -15.45 6.97
C TYR A 4 32.77 -14.69 5.71
N LEU A 5 31.53 -14.18 5.71
CA LEU A 5 30.99 -13.41 4.58
C LEU A 5 31.73 -12.08 4.35
N LYS A 6 32.21 -11.42 5.41
CA LYS A 6 33.03 -10.20 5.27
C LYS A 6 34.33 -10.46 4.50
N TYR A 7 34.94 -11.63 4.69
CA TYR A 7 36.21 -11.97 4.05
C TYR A 7 36.07 -12.76 2.74
N THR A 8 34.89 -13.30 2.43
CA THR A 8 34.69 -14.18 1.27
C THR A 8 33.71 -13.65 0.23
N CYS A 9 32.85 -12.68 0.56
CA CYS A 9 31.86 -12.15 -0.38
C CYS A 9 32.48 -11.06 -1.28
N PRO A 10 32.60 -11.28 -2.61
CA PRO A 10 33.17 -10.28 -3.51
C PRO A 10 32.37 -8.97 -3.53
N ALA A 11 31.04 -9.06 -3.40
CA ALA A 11 30.15 -7.91 -3.36
C ALA A 11 30.37 -7.03 -2.11
N HIS A 12 30.94 -7.58 -1.03
CA HIS A 12 31.34 -6.79 0.13
C HIS A 12 32.76 -6.23 -0.01
N LEU A 13 33.70 -7.05 -0.52
CA LEU A 13 35.12 -6.70 -0.63
C LEU A 13 35.40 -5.61 -1.67
N TYR A 14 34.72 -5.64 -2.81
CA TYR A 14 34.97 -4.72 -3.93
C TYR A 14 33.97 -3.56 -4.02
N ALA A 15 32.96 -3.53 -3.15
CA ALA A 15 31.98 -2.45 -3.14
C ALA A 15 32.48 -1.24 -2.36
N THR A 16 32.08 -0.05 -2.82
CA THR A 16 32.29 1.19 -2.07
C THR A 16 31.45 1.18 -0.80
N SER A 17 32.06 1.58 0.32
CA SER A 17 31.34 1.73 1.58
C SER A 17 30.26 2.82 1.49
N ILE A 18 29.20 2.66 2.29
CA ILE A 18 28.17 3.68 2.47
C ILE A 18 28.79 4.99 2.99
N SER A 19 28.27 6.14 2.56
CA SER A 19 28.76 7.42 3.07
C SER A 19 28.45 7.57 4.57
N PRO A 20 29.36 8.18 5.36
CA PRO A 20 29.11 8.43 6.78
C PRO A 20 27.77 9.08 7.12
N PRO A 21 27.28 10.13 6.41
CA PRO A 21 25.97 10.72 6.72
C PRO A 21 24.80 9.76 6.47
N ALA A 22 24.85 8.94 5.41
CA ALA A 22 23.80 7.97 5.13
C ALA A 22 23.78 6.85 6.18
N ALA A 23 24.96 6.36 6.60
CA ALA A 23 25.07 5.40 7.69
C ALA A 23 24.49 5.94 9.00
N GLN A 24 24.81 7.18 9.36
CA GLN A 24 24.28 7.83 10.56
C GLN A 24 22.75 7.99 10.50
N GLN A 25 22.19 8.35 9.34
CA GLN A 25 20.74 8.46 9.16
C GLN A 25 20.03 7.12 9.35
N ILE A 26 20.60 6.03 8.83
CA ILE A 26 20.07 4.67 9.01
C ILE A 26 20.10 4.29 10.50
N ILE A 27 21.23 4.49 11.17
CA ILE A 27 21.38 4.20 12.61
C ILE A 27 20.35 4.98 13.42
N SER A 28 20.23 6.30 13.19
CA SER A 28 19.26 7.13 13.91
C SER A 28 17.82 6.68 13.66
N SER A 29 17.48 6.29 12.43
CA SER A 29 16.14 5.79 12.10
C SER A 29 15.82 4.48 12.83
N ILE A 30 16.79 3.57 12.92
CA ILE A 30 16.64 2.31 13.66
C ILE A 30 16.45 2.59 15.17
N LYS A 31 17.25 3.50 15.75
CA LYS A 31 17.11 3.89 17.16
C LYS A 31 15.72 4.44 17.49
N VAL A 32 15.17 5.30 16.62
CA VAL A 32 13.79 5.82 16.77
C VAL A 32 12.75 4.72 16.65
N LEU A 33 12.95 3.74 15.76
CA LEU A 33 12.03 2.61 15.62
C LEU A 33 12.02 1.72 16.86
N LEU A 34 13.19 1.50 17.47
CA LEU A 34 13.36 0.72 18.70
C LEU A 34 12.99 1.50 19.98
N GLY A 35 12.78 2.82 19.89
CA GLY A 35 12.52 3.69 21.05
C GLY A 35 13.77 4.00 21.89
N GLU A 36 14.97 3.72 21.36
CA GLU A 36 16.24 4.03 22.01
C GLU A 36 16.54 5.53 22.08
N ASP A 37 15.78 6.34 21.33
CA ASP A 37 15.79 7.81 21.41
C ASP A 37 14.99 8.34 22.63
N GLY A 38 14.38 7.45 23.43
CA GLY A 38 13.53 7.79 24.57
C GLY A 38 12.12 8.23 24.18
N SER A 39 11.77 8.15 22.89
CA SER A 39 10.43 8.52 22.39
C SER A 39 9.60 7.28 22.02
N SER A 40 8.28 7.45 22.01
CA SER A 40 7.35 6.40 21.54
C SER A 40 6.97 6.55 20.06
N ARG A 41 7.64 7.44 19.31
CA ARG A 41 7.32 7.72 17.90
C ARG A 41 7.42 6.49 17.00
N GLY A 42 8.44 5.65 17.19
CA GLY A 42 8.61 4.42 16.42
C GLY A 42 7.42 3.48 16.58
N ALA A 43 7.07 3.16 17.83
CA ALA A 43 5.93 2.30 18.17
C ALA A 43 4.60 2.86 17.65
N GLN A 44 4.36 4.18 17.79
CA GLN A 44 3.16 4.82 17.27
C GLN A 44 3.05 4.70 15.74
N LYS A 45 4.14 4.92 15.00
CA LYS A 45 4.15 4.77 13.54
C LYS A 45 3.88 3.33 13.10
N LEU A 46 4.44 2.35 13.79
CA LEU A 46 4.21 0.93 13.52
C LEU A 46 2.77 0.51 13.81
N ALA A 47 2.18 1.00 14.89
CA ALA A 47 0.76 0.77 15.16
C ALA A 47 -0.13 1.43 14.09
N LYS A 48 0.20 2.68 13.70
CA LYS A 48 -0.59 3.44 12.73
C LYS A 48 -0.55 2.84 11.33
N ILE A 49 0.63 2.45 10.84
CA ILE A 49 0.74 1.79 9.53
C ILE A 49 -0.05 0.48 9.52
N ARG A 50 -0.01 -0.31 10.59
CA ARG A 50 -0.78 -1.57 10.71
C ARG A 50 -2.28 -1.31 10.65
N GLU A 51 -2.78 -0.38 11.45
CA GLU A 51 -4.20 0.00 11.48
C GLU A 51 -4.69 0.53 10.12
N ASN A 52 -3.94 1.47 9.54
CA ASN A 52 -4.25 2.04 8.22
C ASN A 52 -4.25 0.94 7.14
N SER A 53 -3.30 0.02 7.20
CA SER A 53 -3.14 -1.05 6.22
C SER A 53 -4.30 -2.03 6.25
N ASN A 54 -4.71 -2.46 7.45
CA ASN A 54 -5.81 -3.41 7.61
C ASN A 54 -7.14 -2.80 7.18
N TYR A 55 -7.37 -1.53 7.51
CA TYR A 55 -8.55 -0.80 7.03
C TYR A 55 -8.56 -0.68 5.51
N PHE A 56 -7.46 -0.21 4.91
CA PHE A 56 -7.43 0.00 3.46
C PHE A 56 -7.60 -1.32 2.70
N ARG A 57 -6.98 -2.40 3.19
CA ARG A 57 -7.14 -3.75 2.63
C ARG A 57 -8.59 -4.22 2.72
N SER A 58 -9.23 -4.10 3.89
CA SER A 58 -10.59 -4.59 4.07
C SER A 58 -11.59 -3.82 3.21
N GLU A 59 -11.43 -2.51 3.06
CA GLU A 59 -12.28 -1.70 2.18
C GLU A 59 -12.08 -2.06 0.71
N LEU A 60 -10.85 -2.26 0.24
CA LEU A 60 -10.60 -2.73 -1.13
C LEU A 60 -11.25 -4.09 -1.42
N GLN A 61 -11.15 -5.04 -0.48
CA GLN A 61 -11.76 -6.36 -0.62
C GLN A 61 -13.30 -6.25 -0.68
N LYS A 62 -13.91 -5.43 0.18
CA LYS A 62 -15.36 -5.16 0.16
C LYS A 62 -15.82 -4.52 -1.15
N MET A 63 -14.98 -3.70 -1.77
CA MET A 63 -15.24 -3.07 -3.07
C MET A 63 -15.11 -4.04 -4.26
N GLY A 64 -14.73 -5.30 -4.02
CA GLY A 64 -14.67 -6.33 -5.07
C GLY A 64 -13.32 -6.43 -5.78
N PHE A 65 -12.27 -5.77 -5.28
CA PHE A 65 -10.92 -5.92 -5.82
C PHE A 65 -10.27 -7.22 -5.34
N GLU A 66 -9.49 -7.83 -6.22
CA GLU A 66 -8.60 -8.91 -5.81
C GLU A 66 -7.30 -8.35 -5.23
N VAL A 67 -7.19 -8.40 -3.90
CA VAL A 67 -6.03 -7.90 -3.16
C VAL A 67 -5.18 -9.07 -2.66
N LEU A 68 -3.91 -9.08 -3.04
CA LEU A 68 -2.96 -10.09 -2.58
C LEU A 68 -2.28 -9.70 -1.26
N GLY A 69 -1.78 -10.72 -0.56
CA GLY A 69 -0.97 -10.57 0.65
C GLY A 69 -1.77 -10.61 1.94
N ASP A 70 -1.04 -10.73 3.05
CA ASP A 70 -1.62 -10.98 4.37
C ASP A 70 -2.00 -9.70 5.11
N ASN A 71 -2.85 -9.85 6.13
CA ASN A 71 -3.12 -8.80 7.10
C ASN A 71 -1.82 -8.31 7.76
N ASP A 72 -1.82 -7.05 8.19
CA ASP A 72 -0.67 -6.33 8.76
C ASP A 72 0.46 -5.96 7.77
N SER A 73 0.45 -6.50 6.54
CA SER A 73 1.37 -6.04 5.50
C SER A 73 0.95 -4.66 4.96
N PRO A 74 1.86 -3.66 4.90
CA PRO A 74 1.56 -2.34 4.34
C PRO A 74 1.57 -2.29 2.81
N VAL A 75 1.88 -3.40 2.16
CA VAL A 75 1.90 -3.53 0.70
C VAL A 75 0.69 -4.34 0.27
N MET A 76 -0.14 -3.76 -0.58
CA MET A 76 -1.38 -4.35 -1.11
C MET A 76 -1.34 -4.32 -2.64
N PRO A 77 -0.94 -5.42 -3.28
CA PRO A 77 -1.07 -5.56 -4.72
C PRO A 77 -2.53 -5.81 -5.11
N ILE A 78 -3.09 -4.96 -5.97
CA ILE A 78 -4.38 -5.15 -6.63
C ILE A 78 -4.14 -5.78 -8.00
N MET A 79 -4.80 -6.90 -8.29
CA MET A 79 -4.64 -7.57 -9.58
C MET A 79 -5.30 -6.81 -10.72
N LEU A 80 -4.58 -6.64 -11.82
CA LEU A 80 -5.08 -6.02 -13.05
C LEU A 80 -5.24 -7.05 -14.18
N TYR A 81 -4.44 -8.12 -14.15
CA TYR A 81 -4.38 -9.23 -15.11
C TYR A 81 -4.03 -8.81 -16.54
N ASN A 82 -4.89 -8.04 -17.19
CA ASN A 82 -4.72 -7.61 -18.57
C ASN A 82 -3.73 -6.43 -18.67
N PRO A 83 -2.64 -6.56 -19.44
CA PRO A 83 -1.66 -5.48 -19.65
C PRO A 83 -2.25 -4.18 -20.18
N ALA A 84 -3.31 -4.22 -20.97
CA ALA A 84 -3.97 -3.02 -21.50
C ALA A 84 -4.63 -2.16 -20.40
N LYS A 85 -5.05 -2.79 -19.30
CA LYS A 85 -5.67 -2.11 -18.15
C LYS A 85 -4.66 -1.36 -17.29
N ILE A 86 -3.37 -1.73 -17.36
CA ILE A 86 -2.30 -1.14 -16.56
C ILE A 86 -2.14 0.37 -16.80
N PRO A 87 -1.87 0.84 -18.03
CA PRO A 87 -1.71 2.26 -18.29
C PRO A 87 -3.02 3.02 -18.08
N ALA A 88 -4.17 2.41 -18.38
CA ALA A 88 -5.48 3.02 -18.17
C ALA A 88 -5.72 3.31 -16.68
N PHE A 89 -5.52 2.31 -15.81
CA PHE A 89 -5.66 2.46 -14.37
C PHE A 89 -4.70 3.52 -13.80
N SER A 90 -3.41 3.43 -14.16
CA SER A 90 -2.40 4.39 -13.66
C SER A 90 -2.68 5.83 -14.08
N ARG A 91 -3.07 6.05 -15.35
CA ARG A 91 -3.35 7.40 -15.88
C ARG A 91 -4.62 8.00 -15.29
N GLU A 92 -5.69 7.21 -15.17
CA GLU A 92 -6.95 7.73 -14.61
C GLU A 92 -6.85 8.01 -13.11
N CYS A 93 -6.10 7.19 -12.35
CA CYS A 93 -5.78 7.53 -10.96
C CYS A 93 -4.96 8.83 -10.88
N LEU A 94 -3.94 8.98 -11.73
CA LEU A 94 -3.10 10.19 -11.75
C LEU A 94 -3.90 11.45 -12.13
N ARG A 95 -4.86 11.33 -13.04
CA ARG A 95 -5.77 12.44 -13.43
C ARG A 95 -6.63 12.92 -12.26
N GLN A 96 -6.85 12.07 -11.26
CA GLN A 96 -7.51 12.38 -9.99
C GLN A 96 -6.51 12.62 -8.86
N ASN A 97 -5.26 12.94 -9.18
CA ASN A 97 -4.16 13.24 -8.24
C ASN A 97 -3.74 12.08 -7.32
N ILE A 98 -4.01 10.83 -7.72
CA ILE A 98 -3.53 9.63 -7.01
C ILE A 98 -2.46 8.93 -7.84
N ALA A 99 -1.22 9.00 -7.37
CA ALA A 99 -0.11 8.29 -8.00
C ALA A 99 -0.11 6.81 -7.59
N VAL A 100 -0.19 5.91 -8.57
CA VAL A 100 -0.13 4.46 -8.33
C VAL A 100 1.02 3.84 -9.11
N VAL A 101 1.78 2.99 -8.43
CA VAL A 101 2.83 2.19 -9.04
C VAL A 101 2.23 0.91 -9.61
N THR A 102 2.39 0.71 -10.91
CA THR A 102 2.00 -0.54 -11.57
C THR A 102 3.21 -1.42 -11.82
N VAL A 103 3.03 -2.73 -11.71
CA VAL A 103 4.06 -3.75 -11.83
C VAL A 103 3.59 -4.77 -12.87
N ALA A 104 4.42 -4.95 -13.90
CA ALA A 104 4.16 -5.84 -15.03
C ALA A 104 5.44 -6.60 -15.41
N PHE A 105 5.40 -7.35 -16.50
CA PHE A 105 6.58 -7.99 -17.08
C PHE A 105 7.71 -6.96 -17.32
N PRO A 106 8.98 -7.27 -16.97
CA PRO A 106 9.51 -8.57 -16.52
C PRO A 106 9.44 -8.83 -15.01
N ALA A 107 8.97 -7.89 -14.20
CA ALA A 107 8.94 -8.03 -12.73
C ALA A 107 7.88 -9.03 -12.25
N THR A 108 6.82 -9.24 -13.02
CA THR A 108 5.83 -10.32 -12.82
C THR A 108 5.53 -11.03 -14.13
N PRO A 109 5.04 -12.28 -14.10
CA PRO A 109 4.50 -12.93 -15.30
C PRO A 109 3.42 -12.07 -15.98
N LEU A 110 3.31 -12.15 -17.31
CA LEU A 110 2.40 -11.32 -18.10
C LEU A 110 0.94 -11.33 -17.61
N LEU A 111 0.46 -12.50 -17.18
CA LEU A 111 -0.90 -12.68 -16.69
C LEU A 111 -1.10 -12.20 -15.24
N LEU A 112 -0.04 -11.86 -14.51
CA LEU A 112 -0.10 -11.46 -13.10
C LEU A 112 0.31 -9.99 -12.93
N ALA A 113 -0.06 -9.15 -13.89
CA ALA A 113 0.09 -7.72 -13.77
C ALA A 113 -0.78 -7.16 -12.64
N ARG A 114 -0.23 -6.20 -11.89
CA ARG A 114 -0.84 -5.68 -10.66
C ARG A 114 -0.44 -4.24 -10.36
N ALA A 115 -1.29 -3.51 -9.65
CA ALA A 115 -0.96 -2.23 -9.05
C ALA A 115 -0.49 -2.44 -7.61
N ARG A 116 0.71 -1.98 -7.26
CA ARG A 116 1.26 -2.11 -5.91
C ARG A 116 0.95 -0.85 -5.10
N ILE A 117 0.00 -0.95 -4.18
CA ILE A 117 -0.31 0.12 -3.24
C ILE A 117 0.54 -0.07 -1.97
N CYS A 118 1.18 1.01 -1.52
CA CYS A 118 2.00 1.02 -0.32
C CYS A 118 1.45 2.06 0.66
N ILE A 119 0.96 1.59 1.81
CA ILE A 119 0.44 2.46 2.86
C ILE A 119 1.57 2.92 3.76
N SER A 120 1.55 4.20 4.14
CA SER A 120 2.48 4.80 5.08
C SER A 120 1.76 5.15 6.39
N ALA A 121 2.53 5.22 7.49
CA ALA A 121 2.06 5.75 8.76
C ALA A 121 1.64 7.24 8.65
N SER A 122 2.15 7.97 7.66
CA SER A 122 1.86 9.38 7.44
C SER A 122 0.51 9.65 6.77
N HIS A 123 -0.14 8.65 6.18
CA HIS A 123 -1.45 8.84 5.56
C HIS A 123 -2.53 9.06 6.62
N SER A 124 -3.31 10.13 6.46
CA SER A 124 -4.49 10.41 7.28
C SER A 124 -5.66 9.48 6.90
N ARG A 125 -6.71 9.44 7.72
CA ARG A 125 -7.91 8.63 7.38
C ARG A 125 -8.62 9.20 6.16
N GLU A 126 -8.58 10.50 6.01
CA GLU A 126 -9.15 11.28 4.93
C GLU A 126 -8.43 10.95 3.62
N ASP A 127 -7.09 10.92 3.62
CA ASP A 127 -6.30 10.52 2.45
C ASP A 127 -6.64 9.11 1.97
N LEU A 128 -6.76 8.17 2.92
CA LEU A 128 -7.10 6.77 2.62
C LEU A 128 -8.51 6.66 2.04
N THR A 129 -9.47 7.38 2.60
CA THR A 129 -10.87 7.36 2.15
C THR A 129 -10.98 7.98 0.75
N HIS A 130 -10.30 9.10 0.51
CA HIS A 130 -10.24 9.73 -0.80
C HIS A 130 -9.61 8.81 -1.84
N ALA A 131 -8.46 8.18 -1.52
CA ALA A 131 -7.81 7.23 -2.39
C ALA A 131 -8.71 6.01 -2.70
N LEU A 132 -9.41 5.46 -1.71
CA LEU A 132 -10.35 4.37 -1.90
C LEU A 132 -11.49 4.76 -2.86
N GLN A 133 -12.05 5.96 -2.71
CA GLN A 133 -13.12 6.45 -3.58
C GLN A 133 -12.64 6.60 -5.04
N VAL A 134 -11.47 7.22 -5.24
CA VAL A 134 -10.86 7.37 -6.57
C VAL A 134 -10.57 6.00 -7.19
N ILE A 135 -9.94 5.10 -6.42
CA ILE A 135 -9.60 3.74 -6.89
C ILE A 135 -10.86 2.96 -7.23
N SER A 136 -11.92 3.07 -6.44
CA SER A 136 -13.21 2.43 -6.72
C SER A 136 -13.79 2.91 -8.05
N ASN A 137 -13.87 4.23 -8.26
CA ASN A 137 -14.41 4.82 -9.49
C ASN A 137 -13.59 4.42 -10.73
N VAL A 138 -12.26 4.47 -10.64
CA VAL A 138 -11.38 4.05 -11.73
C VAL A 138 -11.46 2.53 -11.93
N GLY A 139 -11.65 1.77 -10.84
CA GLY A 139 -11.82 0.33 -10.87
C GLY A 139 -13.07 -0.11 -11.63
N ASP A 140 -14.16 0.64 -11.50
CA ASP A 140 -15.38 0.45 -12.30
C ASP A 140 -15.13 0.78 -13.78
N LEU A 141 -14.48 1.91 -14.05
CA LEU A 141 -14.18 2.37 -15.41
C LEU A 141 -13.31 1.36 -16.20
N VAL A 142 -12.29 0.80 -15.54
CA VAL A 142 -11.34 -0.13 -16.16
C VAL A 142 -11.82 -1.60 -16.03
N GLY A 143 -12.87 -1.85 -15.24
CA GLY A 143 -13.46 -3.17 -15.02
C GLY A 143 -12.51 -4.14 -14.32
N ILE A 144 -11.95 -3.75 -13.18
CA ILE A 144 -10.99 -4.55 -12.39
C ILE A 144 -11.53 -5.00 -11.02
N LYS A 145 -12.85 -4.86 -10.81
CA LYS A 145 -13.56 -5.45 -9.67
C LYS A 145 -14.07 -6.82 -10.09
N TYR A 146 -13.40 -7.87 -9.62
CA TYR A 146 -13.66 -9.25 -10.05
C TYR A 146 -14.64 -9.99 -9.14
N PHE A 147 -14.82 -9.51 -7.90
CA PHE A 147 -15.70 -10.12 -6.91
C PHE A 147 -16.97 -9.27 -6.68
N PRO A 148 -18.10 -9.90 -6.30
CA PRO A 148 -19.29 -9.15 -5.94
C PRO A 148 -18.98 -8.26 -4.73
N ALA A 149 -19.23 -6.96 -4.88
CA ALA A 149 -19.06 -6.02 -3.78
C ALA A 149 -20.06 -6.33 -2.66
N GLU A 150 -19.63 -6.22 -1.41
CA GLU A 150 -20.56 -6.32 -0.28
C GLU A 150 -21.60 -5.20 -0.37
N PRO A 151 -22.89 -5.48 -0.09
CA PRO A 151 -23.92 -4.44 -0.14
C PRO A 151 -23.55 -3.32 0.84
N THR A 152 -23.41 -2.11 0.33
CA THR A 152 -23.17 -0.93 1.16
C THR A 152 -24.31 -0.83 2.16
N LYS A 153 -24.03 -0.98 3.46
CA LYS A 153 -25.00 -0.67 4.51
C LYS A 153 -25.32 0.82 4.40
N GLN A 154 -26.38 1.16 3.67
CA GLN A 154 -26.94 2.50 3.68
C GLN A 154 -27.28 2.81 5.13
N GLN A 155 -26.69 3.89 5.67
CA GLN A 155 -27.15 4.47 6.92
C GLN A 155 -28.64 4.77 6.75
N GLN A 156 -29.49 4.03 7.45
CA GLN A 156 -30.91 4.33 7.60
C GLN A 156 -31.00 5.67 8.33
N ASP A 157 -31.04 6.77 7.59
CA ASP A 157 -31.43 8.06 8.13
C ASP A 157 -32.95 8.00 8.34
N GLY A 158 -33.34 7.86 9.60
CA GLY A 158 -34.72 7.75 10.03
C GLY A 158 -35.47 9.05 9.79
N LYS A 159 -36.10 9.17 8.62
CA LYS A 159 -37.23 10.09 8.41
C LYS A 159 -38.49 9.29 8.19
N THR A 160 -39.12 8.92 9.31
CA THR A 160 -40.53 8.52 9.32
C THR A 160 -41.36 9.74 8.95
N VAL A 161 -41.72 9.87 7.67
CA VAL A 161 -42.77 10.80 7.24
C VAL A 161 -44.09 10.19 7.70
N LYS A 162 -44.66 10.74 8.78
CA LYS A 162 -46.05 10.49 9.15
C LYS A 162 -46.92 11.11 8.05
N PHE A 163 -47.68 10.27 7.34
CA PHE A 163 -48.85 10.72 6.62
C PHE A 163 -50.03 10.64 7.60
N GLU A 164 -50.70 11.78 7.77
CA GLU A 164 -52.06 11.88 8.33
C GLU A 164 -53.08 11.18 7.42
#